data_AF-A0AAE1Q7D0-F1
#
_entry.id   AF-A0AAE1Q7D0-F1
#
_cell.length_a   1.000
_cell.length_b   1.000
_cell.length_c   1.000
_cell.angle_alpha   90.00
_cell.angle_beta   90.00
_cell.angle_gamma   90.00
#
_symmetry.space_group_name_H-M   'P 1'
#
loop_
_entity.id
_entity.type
_entity.pdbx_description
1 polymer ?
#
loop_
_entity_poly.entity_id
_entity_poly.type
_entity_poly.pdbx_seq_one_letter_code
_entity_poly.pdbx_strand_id
1 'polypeptide(L)'
;MNLRDADSGKVLWQGTEDFTNPDVEHEARVPRKILKCRAVSREISFSSVHAMEKFRLEQRVFYKDRMLEEWFFEFGMVIPNSTNTWQSMIEAAPESQMMPAQVLSGNVIIETKFFDDDLLVSTSKVRLFYV
;
A
#
# COMPACT_ATOMS: atom_id res chain seq x y z
N MET A 1 5.83 7.72 2.53
CA MET A 1 5.40 6.97 1.33
C MET A 1 5.07 7.93 0.19
N ASN A 2 5.31 7.53 -1.06
CA ASN A 2 5.00 8.29 -2.28
C ASN A 2 4.32 7.37 -3.31
N LEU A 3 3.32 7.89 -4.02
CA LEU A 3 2.62 7.23 -5.12
C LEU A 3 2.76 8.08 -6.39
N ARG A 4 3.25 7.46 -7.46
CA ARG A 4 3.47 8.07 -8.77
C ARG A 4 2.70 7.32 -9.83
N ASP A 5 2.23 8.05 -10.84
CA ASP A 5 1.79 7.43 -12.09
C ASP A 5 2.98 6.73 -12.74
N ALA A 6 2.87 5.43 -12.99
CA ALA A 6 3.97 4.64 -13.55
C ALA A 6 4.37 5.07 -14.96
N ASP A 7 3.41 5.57 -15.76
CA ASP A 7 3.66 5.91 -17.15
C ASP A 7 4.33 7.29 -17.29
N SER A 8 3.93 8.26 -16.47
CA SER A 8 4.45 9.63 -16.53
C SER A 8 5.48 9.99 -15.46
N GLY A 9 5.66 9.16 -14.42
CA GLY A 9 6.50 9.44 -13.26
C GLY A 9 5.97 10.56 -12.34
N LYS A 10 4.81 11.15 -12.68
CA LYS A 10 4.21 12.26 -11.95
C LYS A 10 3.78 11.82 -10.55
N VAL A 11 4.15 12.60 -9.54
CA VAL A 11 3.67 12.40 -8.16
C VAL A 11 2.16 12.62 -8.12
N LEU A 12 1.44 11.59 -7.65
CA LEU A 12 0.01 11.63 -7.42
C LEU A 12 -0.28 11.95 -5.95
N TRP A 13 0.47 11.33 -5.03
CA TRP A 13 0.25 11.47 -3.60
C TRP A 13 1.57 11.26 -2.84
N GLN A 14 1.72 11.95 -1.72
CA GLN A 14 2.84 11.78 -0.81
C GLN A 14 2.35 11.99 0.63
N GLY A 15 2.83 11.17 1.55
CA GLY A 15 2.54 11.28 2.97
C GLY A 15 3.74 10.83 3.81
N THR A 16 3.84 11.38 5.00
CA THR A 16 4.90 11.07 5.99
C THR A 16 4.36 10.33 7.21
N GLU A 17 3.08 10.02 7.21
CA GLU A 17 2.42 9.29 8.28
C GLU A 17 2.89 7.83 8.32
N ASP A 18 2.93 7.28 9.54
CA ASP A 18 3.22 5.88 9.78
C ASP A 18 1.92 5.07 9.78
N PHE A 19 1.71 4.32 8.70
CA PHE A 19 0.54 3.44 8.53
C PHE A 19 0.76 2.02 9.04
N THR A 20 1.80 1.75 9.82
CA THR A 20 2.14 0.41 10.31
C THR A 20 1.56 0.07 11.68
N ASN A 21 1.05 1.08 12.41
CA ASN A 21 0.44 0.88 13.73
C ASN A 21 -0.84 0.01 13.63
N PRO A 22 -0.89 -1.16 14.30
CA PRO A 22 -2.03 -2.08 14.23
C PRO A 22 -3.23 -1.65 15.08
N ASP A 23 -3.04 -0.75 16.06
CA ASP A 23 -4.07 -0.42 17.06
C ASP A 23 -5.12 0.58 16.55
N VAL A 24 -4.90 1.15 15.36
CA VAL A 24 -5.76 2.18 14.77
C VAL A 24 -6.07 1.85 13.31
N GLU A 25 -7.25 2.28 12.88
CA GLU A 25 -7.55 2.37 11.46
C GLU A 25 -7.08 3.73 10.95
N HIS A 26 -6.13 3.72 10.04
CA HIS A 26 -5.57 4.94 9.46
C HIS A 26 -6.45 5.47 8.32
N GLU A 27 -6.30 6.74 7.98
CA GLU A 27 -6.94 7.34 6.80
C GLU A 27 -5.89 7.84 5.81
N ALA A 28 -6.14 7.61 4.52
CA ALA A 28 -5.36 8.22 3.45
C ALA A 28 -6.28 8.90 2.43
N ARG A 29 -6.00 10.17 2.11
CA ARG A 29 -6.72 10.96 1.10
C ARG A 29 -5.90 11.04 -0.17
N VAL A 30 -6.29 10.27 -1.18
CA VAL A 30 -5.59 10.17 -2.47
C VAL A 30 -6.41 10.82 -3.58
N PRO A 31 -5.78 11.39 -4.63
CA PRO A 31 -6.54 12.09 -5.65
C PRO A 31 -7.27 11.11 -6.57
N ARG A 32 -8.52 11.39 -6.94
CA ARG A 32 -9.36 10.51 -7.79
C ARG A 32 -8.70 10.06 -9.09
N LYS A 33 -7.81 10.89 -9.66
CA LYS A 33 -7.07 10.59 -10.89
C LYS A 33 -6.19 9.34 -10.78
N ILE A 34 -5.84 8.88 -9.56
CA ILE A 34 -5.07 7.64 -9.37
C ILE A 34 -5.79 6.42 -9.94
N LEU A 35 -7.12 6.42 -9.95
CA LEU A 35 -7.95 5.34 -10.51
C LEU A 35 -7.90 5.28 -12.05
N LYS A 36 -7.29 6.26 -12.70
CA LYS A 36 -7.10 6.29 -14.16
C LYS A 36 -5.71 5.83 -14.58
N CYS A 37 -4.82 5.58 -13.62
CA CYS A 37 -3.47 5.11 -13.92
C CYS A 37 -3.54 3.63 -14.31
N ARG A 38 -2.85 3.26 -15.39
CA ARG A 38 -2.64 1.86 -15.76
C ARG A 38 -1.86 1.10 -14.67
N ALA A 39 -0.89 1.78 -14.08
CA ALA A 39 -0.16 1.29 -12.92
C ALA A 39 0.30 2.46 -12.04
N VAL A 40 0.50 2.18 -10.75
CA VAL A 40 1.01 3.12 -9.76
C VAL A 40 2.36 2.61 -9.28
N SER A 41 3.39 3.43 -9.41
CA SER A 41 4.69 3.20 -8.77
C SER A 41 4.61 3.71 -7.33
N ARG A 42 4.84 2.82 -6.37
CA ARG A 42 4.85 3.13 -4.94
C ARG A 42 6.28 3.12 -4.44
N GLU A 43 6.63 4.11 -3.64
CA GLU A 43 7.87 4.15 -2.87
C GLU A 43 7.56 4.27 -1.37
N ILE A 44 8.06 3.33 -0.58
CA ILE A 44 7.97 3.31 0.89
C ILE A 44 9.37 3.52 1.43
N SER A 45 9.51 4.35 2.46
CA SER A 45 10.72 4.39 3.28
C SER A 45 10.38 3.85 4.66
N PHE A 46 11.20 2.95 5.17
CA PHE A 46 11.01 2.32 6.47
C PHE A 46 12.37 2.11 7.16
N SER A 47 12.33 2.05 8.49
CA SER A 47 13.50 1.73 9.31
C SER A 47 13.21 0.48 10.14
N SER A 48 14.23 -0.32 10.41
CA SER A 48 14.12 -1.45 11.32
C SER A 48 15.33 -1.51 12.24
N VAL A 49 15.07 -1.66 13.54
CA VAL A 49 16.12 -1.97 14.53
C VAL A 49 16.55 -3.44 14.40
N HIS A 50 15.61 -4.32 14.08
CA HIS A 50 15.84 -5.76 13.95
C HIS A 50 16.27 -6.14 12.54
N ALA A 51 17.15 -7.13 12.45
CA ALA A 51 17.43 -7.81 11.19
C ALA A 51 16.20 -8.62 10.77
N MET A 52 15.98 -8.77 9.46
CA MET A 52 14.98 -9.67 8.88
C MET A 52 15.60 -10.43 7.72
N GLU A 53 15.27 -11.70 7.57
CA GLU A 53 15.82 -12.54 6.50
C GLU A 53 15.02 -12.38 5.20
N LYS A 54 13.69 -12.31 5.30
CA LYS A 54 12.80 -12.24 4.14
C LYS A 54 11.60 -11.34 4.42
N PHE A 55 11.88 -10.04 4.56
CA PHE A 55 10.84 -9.03 4.74
C PHE A 55 9.94 -8.97 3.50
N ARG A 56 8.62 -9.10 3.72
CA ARG A 56 7.60 -9.07 2.67
C ARG A 56 6.27 -8.50 3.18
N LEU A 57 5.44 -8.08 2.24
CA LEU A 57 4.09 -7.58 2.49
C LEU A 57 3.06 -8.45 1.77
N GLU A 58 1.96 -8.70 2.46
CA GLU A 58 0.70 -9.12 1.84
C GLU A 58 -0.31 -8.00 2.03
N GLN A 59 -0.92 -7.56 0.94
CA GLN A 59 -1.92 -6.49 0.98
C GLN A 59 -3.23 -6.97 0.40
N ARG A 60 -4.31 -6.73 1.13
CA ARG A 60 -5.68 -7.07 0.71
C ARG A 60 -6.50 -5.80 0.61
N VAL A 61 -7.13 -5.62 -0.54
CA VAL A 61 -8.03 -4.50 -0.80
C VAL A 61 -9.46 -4.96 -0.57
N PHE A 62 -10.12 -4.38 0.42
CA PHE A 62 -11.52 -4.66 0.73
C PHE A 62 -12.41 -3.52 0.30
N TYR A 63 -13.57 -3.85 -0.26
CA TYR A 63 -14.69 -2.94 -0.44
C TYR A 63 -15.93 -3.52 0.24
N LYS A 64 -16.41 -2.85 1.31
CA LYS A 64 -17.55 -3.31 2.13
C LYS A 64 -17.40 -4.79 2.53
N ASP A 65 -16.28 -5.13 3.15
CA ASP A 65 -15.90 -6.47 3.61
C ASP A 65 -15.68 -7.54 2.53
N ARG A 66 -15.90 -7.22 1.25
CA ARG A 66 -15.55 -8.08 0.13
C ARG A 66 -14.11 -7.79 -0.31
N MET A 67 -13.26 -8.80 -0.28
CA MET A 67 -11.92 -8.72 -0.87
C MET A 67 -12.05 -8.57 -2.40
N LEU A 68 -11.46 -7.51 -2.93
CA LEU A 68 -11.39 -7.22 -4.37
C LEU A 68 -10.08 -7.72 -4.97
N GLU A 69 -8.97 -7.42 -4.31
CA GLU A 69 -7.62 -7.71 -4.78
C GLU A 69 -6.72 -8.16 -3.63
N GLU A 70 -5.71 -8.93 -3.99
CA GLU A 70 -4.62 -9.35 -3.10
C GLU A 70 -3.28 -9.12 -3.83
N TRP A 71 -2.34 -8.49 -3.14
CA TRP A 71 -1.03 -8.14 -3.68
C TRP A 71 0.07 -8.68 -2.76
N PHE A 72 1.15 -9.17 -3.38
CA PHE A 72 2.30 -9.73 -2.70
C PHE A 72 3.56 -8.96 -3.13
N PHE A 73 4.32 -8.48 -2.14
CA PHE A 73 5.56 -7.75 -2.39
C PHE A 73 6.67 -8.30 -1.52
N GLU A 74 7.82 -8.62 -2.12
CA GLU A 74 9.00 -9.08 -1.40
C GLU A 74 10.09 -8.00 -1.42
N PHE A 75 10.64 -7.66 -0.25
CA PHE A 75 11.81 -6.80 -0.12
C PHE A 75 13.07 -7.64 0.02
N GLY A 76 13.03 -8.68 0.86
CA GLY A 76 14.17 -9.56 1.15
C GLY A 76 14.86 -9.19 2.47
N MET A 77 16.18 -9.34 2.51
CA MET A 77 16.96 -9.13 3.74
C MET A 77 16.92 -7.65 4.20
N VAL A 78 16.74 -7.44 5.50
CA VAL A 78 16.82 -6.13 6.15
C VAL A 78 17.97 -6.13 7.14
N ILE A 79 18.90 -5.20 6.96
CA ILE A 79 20.03 -5.00 7.88
C ILE A 79 19.51 -4.39 9.19
N PRO A 80 19.98 -4.82 10.38
CA PRO A 80 19.58 -4.21 11.64
C PRO A 80 20.02 -2.74 11.71
N ASN A 81 19.20 -1.89 12.33
CA ASN A 81 19.39 -0.44 12.42
C ASN A 81 19.54 0.26 11.06
N SER A 82 18.89 -0.25 10.02
CA SER A 82 18.91 0.34 8.68
C SER A 82 17.65 1.16 8.40
N THR A 83 17.78 2.09 7.45
CA THR A 83 16.66 2.77 6.79
C THR A 83 16.74 2.45 5.31
N ASN A 84 15.63 1.96 4.76
CA ASN A 84 15.55 1.50 3.39
C ASN A 84 14.49 2.30 2.63
N THR A 85 14.67 2.35 1.31
CA THR A 85 13.66 2.82 0.38
C THR A 85 13.30 1.65 -0.54
N TRP A 86 12.01 1.34 -0.60
CA TRP A 86 11.47 0.22 -1.35
C TRP A 86 10.48 0.70 -2.39
N GLN A 87 10.78 0.42 -3.65
CA GLN A 87 9.88 0.68 -4.77
C GLN A 87 9.11 -0.58 -5.15
N SER A 88 7.80 -0.44 -5.38
CA SER A 88 6.91 -1.51 -5.83
C SER A 88 6.00 -0.98 -6.94
N MET A 89 5.53 -1.87 -7.80
CA MET A 89 4.56 -1.56 -8.85
C MET A 89 3.21 -2.17 -8.49
N ILE A 90 2.15 -1.37 -8.60
CA ILE A 90 0.77 -1.80 -8.42
C ILE A 90 0.06 -1.63 -9.76
N GLU A 91 -0.32 -2.73 -10.39
CA GLU A 91 -1.08 -2.69 -11.65
C GLU A 91 -2.55 -2.48 -11.35
N ALA A 92 -3.21 -1.64 -12.15
CA ALA A 92 -4.65 -1.43 -12.01
C ALA A 92 -5.42 -2.61 -12.59
N ALA A 93 -6.55 -2.94 -11.96
CA ALA A 93 -7.55 -3.80 -12.56
C ALA A 93 -8.03 -3.24 -13.91
N PRO A 94 -8.50 -4.11 -14.84
CA PRO A 94 -9.07 -3.66 -16.10
C PRO A 94 -10.16 -2.60 -15.91
N GLU A 95 -10.24 -1.60 -16.80
CA GLU A 95 -11.20 -0.49 -16.68
C GLU A 95 -12.66 -0.97 -16.53
N SER A 96 -13.02 -2.10 -17.14
CA SER A 96 -14.36 -2.69 -17.04
C SER A 96 -14.75 -3.15 -15.62
N GLN A 97 -13.76 -3.32 -14.74
CA GLN A 97 -13.94 -3.72 -13.34
C GLN A 97 -13.78 -2.54 -12.37
N MET A 98 -13.39 -1.36 -12.87
CA MET A 98 -13.15 -0.19 -12.04
C MET A 98 -14.47 0.49 -11.62
N MET A 99 -14.66 0.59 -10.31
CA MET A 99 -15.80 1.31 -9.74
C MET A 99 -15.55 2.83 -9.70
N PRO A 100 -16.60 3.67 -9.79
CA PRO A 100 -16.45 5.11 -9.69
C PRO A 100 -15.86 5.55 -8.34
N ALA A 101 -15.06 6.62 -8.35
CA ALA A 101 -14.43 7.16 -7.15
C ALA A 101 -15.43 7.50 -6.04
N GLN A 102 -16.63 8.01 -6.37
CA GLN A 102 -17.66 8.30 -5.36
C GLN A 102 -18.17 7.05 -4.64
N VAL A 103 -18.13 5.89 -5.30
CA VAL A 103 -18.54 4.61 -4.71
C VAL A 103 -17.43 4.06 -3.82
N LEU A 104 -16.18 4.15 -4.26
CA LEU A 104 -15.01 3.65 -3.54
C LEU A 104 -14.64 4.48 -2.30
N SER A 105 -14.76 5.81 -2.38
CA SER A 105 -14.30 6.73 -1.34
C SER A 105 -14.94 6.44 0.02
N GLY A 106 -14.10 6.22 1.04
CA GLY A 106 -14.50 5.88 2.40
C GLY A 106 -14.93 4.41 2.60
N ASN A 107 -15.11 3.64 1.52
CA ASN A 107 -15.55 2.25 1.56
C ASN A 107 -14.43 1.24 1.27
N VAL A 108 -13.27 1.72 0.82
CA VAL A 108 -12.08 0.89 0.57
C VAL A 108 -11.18 0.87 1.79
N ILE A 109 -10.79 -0.33 2.21
CA ILE A 109 -9.77 -0.56 3.25
C ILE A 109 -8.65 -1.39 2.64
N ILE A 110 -7.41 -0.92 2.77
CA ILE A 110 -6.23 -1.74 2.52
C ILE A 110 -5.78 -2.32 3.86
N GLU A 111 -5.87 -3.63 4.00
CA GLU A 111 -5.19 -4.38 5.07
C GLU A 111 -3.77 -4.71 4.59
N THR A 112 -2.77 -4.38 5.40
CA THR A 112 -1.36 -4.70 5.10
C THR A 112 -0.82 -5.58 6.21
N LYS A 113 -0.32 -6.75 5.85
CA LYS A 113 0.40 -7.65 6.74
C LYS A 113 1.88 -7.59 6.43
N PHE A 114 2.67 -7.46 7.49
CA PHE A 114 4.12 -7.37 7.46
C PHE A 114 4.69 -8.70 7.93
N PHE A 115 5.53 -9.33 7.12
CA PHE A 115 6.12 -10.62 7.44
C PHE A 115 7.64 -10.58 7.36
N ASP A 116 8.28 -11.36 8.22
CA ASP A 116 9.64 -11.87 7.99
C ASP A 116 9.54 -13.38 7.74
N ASP A 117 9.69 -13.78 6.48
CA ASP A 117 9.36 -15.12 6.00
C ASP A 117 7.92 -15.53 6.38
N ASP A 118 7.72 -16.52 7.27
CA ASP A 118 6.40 -16.94 7.75
C ASP A 118 5.94 -16.23 9.03
N LEU A 119 6.83 -15.45 9.67
CA LEU A 119 6.51 -14.74 10.90
C LEU A 119 5.70 -13.47 10.60
N LEU A 120 4.44 -13.44 11.04
CA LEU A 120 3.62 -12.23 11.01
C LEU A 120 4.11 -11.23 12.08
N VAL A 121 4.64 -10.09 11.62
CA VAL A 121 5.18 -9.02 12.46
C VAL A 121 4.08 -8.05 12.91
N SER A 122 3.23 -7.60 11.97
CA SER A 122 2.14 -6.66 12.25
C SER A 122 1.05 -6.79 11.18
N THR A 123 -0.16 -6.34 11.51
CA THR A 123 -1.24 -6.13 10.56
C THR A 123 -1.82 -4.73 10.77
N SER A 124 -1.83 -3.89 9.74
CA SER A 124 -2.42 -2.56 9.80
C SER A 124 -3.53 -2.37 8.78
N LYS A 125 -4.36 -1.35 8.98
CA LYS A 125 -5.49 -1.04 8.11
C LYS A 125 -5.51 0.44 7.75
N VAL A 126 -5.71 0.73 6.47
CA VAL A 126 -5.82 2.10 5.95
C VAL A 126 -7.12 2.24 5.15
N ARG A 127 -8.01 3.12 5.59
CA ARG A 127 -9.20 3.53 4.85
C ARG A 127 -8.84 4.59 3.81
N LEU A 128 -9.25 4.37 2.56
CA LEU A 128 -8.98 5.29 1.47
C LEU A 128 -10.15 6.23 1.20
N PHE A 129 -9.83 7.50 1.00
CA PHE A 129 -10.75 8.51 0.50
C PHE A 129 -10.20 9.06 -0.82
N TYR A 130 -11.02 8.99 -1.87
CA TYR A 130 -10.69 9.51 -3.20
C TYR A 130 -11.20 10.95 -3.34
N VAL A 131 -10.30 11.92 -3.20
CA VAL A 131 -10.62 13.36 -3.20
C VAL A 131 -10.40 14.03 -4.53
#